data_AF-A0A166R1P7-F1
#
_entry.id   AF-A0A166R1P7-F1
#
_cell.length_a   1.000
_cell.length_b   1.000
_cell.length_c   1.000
_cell.angle_alpha   90.00
_cell.angle_beta   90.00
_cell.angle_gamma   90.00
#
_symmetry.space_group_name_H-M   'P 1'
#
loop_
_entity.id
_entity.type
_entity.pdbx_description
1 polymer ?
#
loop_
_entity_poly.entity_id
_entity_poly.type
_entity_poly.pdbx_seq_one_letter_code
_entity_poly.pdbx_strand_id
1 'polypeptide(L)'
;RALLTSTPDGRTAYLDADFTDPESILKSEQLTSTFDLSQPVALSLIALVHFIPDEKIIQDVIDTLMAPLASGSILALSTVTADYAPDQVAGGVAAYRANGISMTARDKATVEGFFRGLEILDPGVVLVHRWHPDEDAAAYSDDESFMYGAIARKP
;
A
#
# COMPACT_ATOMS: atom_id res chain seq x y z
N ARG A 1 -15.07 5.98 18.23
CA ARG A 1 -13.61 5.97 18.49
C ARG A 1 -13.27 4.86 19.50
N ALA A 2 -13.39 3.58 19.12
CA ALA A 2 -13.23 2.45 20.06
C ALA A 2 -12.15 1.41 19.64
N LEU A 3 -11.37 1.68 18.59
CA LEU A 3 -10.43 0.71 18.00
C LEU A 3 -8.94 1.09 18.12
N LEU A 4 -8.60 2.08 18.96
CA LEU A 4 -7.23 2.58 19.15
C LEU A 4 -6.80 2.48 20.62
N THR A 5 -7.08 1.35 21.24
CA THR A 5 -6.71 1.07 22.63
C THR A 5 -5.59 0.07 22.65
N SER A 6 -4.42 0.52 23.11
CA SER A 6 -3.24 -0.32 23.34
C SER A 6 -3.55 -1.46 24.33
N THR A 7 -2.80 -2.54 24.22
CA THR A 7 -2.80 -3.66 25.18
C THR A 7 -1.41 -3.77 25.81
N PRO A 8 -1.21 -4.62 26.84
CA PRO A 8 0.13 -4.91 27.34
C PRO A 8 1.07 -5.50 26.27
N ASP A 9 0.51 -6.18 25.28
CA ASP A 9 1.26 -6.83 24.20
C ASP A 9 1.68 -5.87 23.08
N GLY A 10 1.13 -4.65 23.05
CA GLY A 10 1.41 -3.71 21.97
C GLY A 10 0.80 -2.33 22.13
N ARG A 11 1.41 -1.35 21.45
CA ARG A 11 0.96 0.04 21.44
C ARG A 11 0.27 0.37 20.12
N THR A 12 -0.78 1.17 20.19
CA THR A 12 -1.46 1.72 19.01
C THR A 12 -1.53 3.22 19.12
N ALA A 13 -1.24 3.93 18.04
CA ALA A 13 -1.41 5.37 17.94
C ALA A 13 -2.13 5.73 16.62
N TYR A 14 -2.73 6.92 16.60
CA TYR A 14 -3.34 7.48 15.40
C TYR A 14 -2.77 8.86 15.16
N LEU A 15 -2.37 9.09 13.91
CA LEU A 15 -1.90 10.36 13.41
C LEU A 15 -2.77 10.74 12.22
N ASP A 16 -3.30 11.96 12.25
CA ASP A 16 -3.90 12.60 11.09
C ASP A 16 -2.76 13.31 10.33
N ALA A 17 -2.36 12.76 9.19
CA ALA A 17 -1.25 13.25 8.39
C ALA A 17 -1.50 13.03 6.90
N ASP A 18 -0.86 13.88 6.09
CA ASP A 18 -0.87 13.76 4.63
C ASP A 18 0.20 12.75 4.20
N PHE A 19 -0.21 11.74 3.43
CA PHE A 19 0.69 10.74 2.87
C PHE A 19 1.79 11.35 2.00
N THR A 20 1.51 12.48 1.33
CA THR A 20 2.47 13.18 0.46
C THR A 20 3.51 14.00 1.24
N ASP A 21 3.38 14.09 2.56
CA ASP A 21 4.37 14.68 3.48
C ASP A 21 4.92 13.61 4.46
N PRO A 22 5.78 12.69 3.99
CA PRO A 22 6.29 11.58 4.79
C PRO A 22 7.14 12.02 5.97
N GLU A 23 7.76 13.20 5.89
CA GLU A 23 8.55 13.77 6.98
C GLU A 23 7.68 14.12 8.19
N SER A 24 6.45 14.59 7.96
CA SER A 24 5.48 14.84 9.04
C SER A 24 5.13 13.55 9.81
N ILE A 25 5.04 12.42 9.09
CA ILE A 25 4.75 11.10 9.66
C ILE A 25 5.94 10.63 10.51
N LEU A 26 7.14 10.64 9.94
CA LEU A 26 8.36 10.15 10.59
C LEU A 26 8.75 10.95 11.83
N LYS A 27 8.51 12.27 11.82
CA LYS A 27 8.83 13.16 12.96
C LYS A 27 7.72 13.23 14.01
N SER A 28 6.58 12.58 13.77
CA SER A 28 5.46 12.62 14.71
C SER A 28 5.82 11.95 16.04
N GLU A 29 5.29 12.51 17.13
CA GLU A 29 5.41 11.90 18.46
C GLU A 29 4.69 10.54 18.50
N GLN A 30 3.58 10.42 17.77
CA GLN A 30 2.79 9.19 17.66
C GLN A 30 3.63 8.03 17.10
N LEU A 31 4.40 8.26 16.03
CA LEU A 31 5.25 7.23 15.46
C LEU A 31 6.44 6.94 16.37
N THR A 32 7.19 7.97 16.77
CA THR A 32 8.44 7.81 17.53
C THR A 32 8.26 7.26 18.95
N SER A 33 7.10 7.46 19.58
CA SER A 33 6.78 6.87 20.89
C SER A 33 6.17 5.47 20.82
N THR A 34 5.73 5.04 19.63
CA THR A 34 5.05 3.76 19.41
C THR A 34 5.98 2.72 18.79
N PHE A 35 6.78 3.11 17.79
CA PHE A 35 7.66 2.21 17.05
C PHE A 35 9.13 2.40 17.44
N ASP A 36 9.81 1.28 17.67
CA ASP A 36 11.27 1.22 17.65
C ASP A 36 11.72 0.87 16.21
N LEU A 37 12.15 1.88 15.44
CA LEU A 37 12.53 1.70 14.04
C LEU A 37 13.86 0.94 13.85
N SER A 38 14.58 0.63 14.93
CA SER A 38 15.73 -0.26 14.88
C SER A 38 15.34 -1.75 14.75
N GLN A 39 14.06 -2.06 14.96
CA GLN A 39 13.48 -3.37 14.72
C GLN A 39 12.67 -3.38 13.40
N PRO A 40 12.48 -4.55 12.77
CA PRO A 40 11.67 -4.63 11.55
C PRO A 40 10.24 -4.11 11.72
N VAL A 41 9.80 -3.26 10.80
CA VAL A 41 8.45 -2.69 10.75
C VAL A 41 7.77 -3.06 9.44
N ALA A 42 6.46 -3.33 9.48
CA ALA A 42 5.64 -3.48 8.29
C ALA A 42 4.95 -2.15 7.93
N LEU A 43 5.37 -1.55 6.81
CA LEU A 43 4.69 -0.41 6.19
C LEU A 43 3.58 -0.94 5.25
N SER A 44 2.34 -0.57 5.54
CA SER A 44 1.16 -1.04 4.81
C SER A 44 0.49 0.12 4.05
N LEU A 45 0.62 0.12 2.73
CA LEU A 45 0.02 1.08 1.80
C LEU A 45 -1.09 0.39 0.98
N ILE A 46 -2.15 -0.03 1.67
CA ILE A 46 -3.25 -0.79 1.09
C ILE A 46 -4.35 0.16 0.61
N ALA A 47 -4.74 0.01 -0.65
CA ALA A 47 -5.82 0.76 -1.29
C ALA A 47 -5.68 2.29 -1.16
N LEU A 48 -4.45 2.81 -1.32
CA LEU A 48 -4.13 4.22 -1.09
C LEU A 48 -3.50 4.90 -2.31
N VAL A 49 -2.45 4.31 -2.89
CA VAL A 49 -1.58 5.02 -3.84
C VAL A 49 -2.27 5.35 -5.18
N HIS A 50 -3.40 4.73 -5.52
CA HIS A 50 -4.18 5.07 -6.70
C HIS A 50 -4.85 6.46 -6.62
N PHE A 51 -4.94 7.07 -5.44
CA PHE A 51 -5.42 8.44 -5.27
C PHE A 51 -4.35 9.49 -5.59
N ILE A 52 -3.08 9.10 -5.69
CA ILE A 52 -1.97 9.97 -6.05
C ILE A 52 -1.66 9.76 -7.54
N PRO A 53 -1.89 10.76 -8.42
CA PRO A 53 -1.65 10.59 -9.86
C PRO A 53 -0.16 10.45 -10.21
N ASP A 54 0.69 11.18 -9.51
CA ASP A 54 2.12 11.25 -9.81
C ASP A 54 2.88 10.07 -9.16
N GLU A 55 3.40 9.19 -10.01
CA GLU A 55 4.17 8.02 -9.60
C GLU A 55 5.51 8.38 -8.95
N LYS A 56 6.10 9.51 -9.34
CA LYS A 56 7.33 9.99 -8.71
C LYS A 56 7.07 10.37 -7.26
N ILE A 57 5.95 11.04 -6.98
CA ILE A 57 5.56 11.37 -5.60
C ILE A 57 5.37 10.10 -4.79
N ILE A 58 4.65 9.10 -5.32
CA ILE A 58 4.47 7.81 -4.63
C ILE A 58 5.82 7.17 -4.31
N GLN A 59 6.72 7.11 -5.29
CA GLN A 59 8.03 6.52 -5.11
C GLN A 59 8.86 7.29 -4.08
N ASP A 60 8.91 8.63 -4.16
CA ASP A 60 9.64 9.47 -3.21
C ASP A 60 9.12 9.26 -1.77
N VAL A 61 7.80 9.12 -1.59
CA VAL A 61 7.18 8.83 -0.29
C VAL A 61 7.56 7.45 0.22
N ILE A 62 7.45 6.41 -0.62
CA ILE A 62 7.84 5.04 -0.26
C ILE A 62 9.31 5.01 0.16
N ASP A 63 10.20 5.61 -0.62
CA ASP A 63 11.63 5.65 -0.33
C ASP A 63 11.92 6.36 1.00
N THR A 64 11.25 7.50 1.24
CA THR A 64 11.41 8.28 2.47
C THR A 64 10.94 7.49 3.70
N LEU A 65 9.76 6.87 3.62
CA LEU A 65 9.21 6.08 4.73
C LEU A 65 10.00 4.79 5.00
N MET A 66 10.50 4.13 3.95
CA MET A 66 11.27 2.89 4.08
C MET A 66 12.73 3.12 4.50
N ALA A 67 13.31 4.29 4.21
CA ALA A 67 14.71 4.60 4.50
C ALA A 67 15.12 4.35 5.97
N PRO A 68 14.41 4.85 7.00
CA PRO A 68 14.82 4.67 8.39
C PRO A 68 14.50 3.28 8.98
N LEU A 69 13.71 2.45 8.30
CA LEU A 69 13.30 1.15 8.83
C LEU A 69 14.45 0.13 8.79
N ALA A 70 14.56 -0.74 9.78
CA ALA A 70 15.62 -1.76 9.82
C ALA A 70 15.52 -2.79 8.68
N SER A 71 16.65 -3.43 8.34
CA SER A 71 16.67 -4.61 7.47
C SER A 71 15.69 -5.68 7.96
N GLY A 72 14.98 -6.34 7.05
CA GLY A 72 13.87 -7.24 7.36
C GLY A 72 12.50 -6.56 7.48
N SER A 73 12.43 -5.22 7.45
CA SER A 73 11.16 -4.49 7.36
C SER A 73 10.40 -4.85 6.07
N ILE A 74 9.09 -4.64 6.08
CA ILE A 74 8.19 -5.08 5.02
C ILE A 74 7.48 -3.86 4.41
N LEU A 75 7.32 -3.86 3.08
CA LEU A 75 6.36 -3.02 2.37
C LEU A 75 5.25 -3.91 1.83
N ALA A 76 4.00 -3.66 2.23
CA ALA A 76 2.81 -4.22 1.61
C ALA A 76 2.07 -3.10 0.86
N LEU A 77 1.77 -3.31 -0.43
CA LEU A 77 1.11 -2.28 -1.26
C LEU A 77 0.04 -2.93 -2.13
N SER A 78 -1.10 -2.25 -2.25
CA SER A 78 -2.13 -2.57 -3.25
C SER A 78 -2.61 -1.32 -3.98
N THR A 79 -2.91 -1.48 -5.28
CA THR A 79 -3.41 -0.39 -6.11
C THR A 79 -4.32 -0.89 -7.21
N VAL A 80 -5.23 -0.03 -7.65
CA VAL A 80 -6.17 -0.32 -8.74
C VAL A 80 -5.40 -0.59 -10.04
N THR A 81 -5.87 -1.59 -10.78
CA THR A 81 -5.44 -1.94 -12.14
C THR A 81 -6.65 -2.09 -13.05
N ALA A 82 -6.47 -1.82 -14.34
CA ALA A 82 -7.48 -1.99 -15.38
C ALA A 82 -7.21 -3.23 -16.26
N ASP A 83 -6.16 -4.01 -15.96
CA ASP A 83 -5.62 -5.04 -16.86
C ASP A 83 -6.62 -6.16 -17.22
N TYR A 84 -7.59 -6.44 -16.33
CA TYR A 84 -8.55 -7.55 -16.51
C TYR A 84 -10.01 -7.11 -16.67
N ALA A 85 -10.33 -5.85 -16.33
CA ALA A 85 -11.69 -5.32 -16.38
C ALA A 85 -11.71 -3.82 -16.72
N PRO A 86 -11.21 -3.43 -17.92
CA PRO A 86 -10.94 -2.04 -18.25
C PRO A 86 -12.20 -1.16 -18.25
N ASP A 87 -13.34 -1.67 -18.71
CA ASP A 87 -14.58 -0.90 -18.78
C ASP A 87 -15.17 -0.64 -17.39
N GLN A 88 -15.18 -1.66 -16.53
CA GLN A 88 -15.64 -1.57 -15.14
C GLN A 88 -14.77 -0.58 -14.35
N VAL A 89 -13.44 -0.70 -14.50
CA VAL A 89 -12.48 0.17 -13.82
C VAL A 89 -12.57 1.60 -14.34
N ALA A 90 -12.76 1.81 -15.65
CA ALA A 90 -12.99 3.13 -16.23
C ALA A 90 -14.26 3.79 -15.67
N GLY A 91 -15.35 3.02 -15.50
CA GLY A 91 -16.57 3.49 -14.85
C GLY A 91 -16.33 3.94 -13.40
N GLY A 92 -15.60 3.14 -12.61
CA GLY A 92 -15.20 3.49 -11.25
C GLY A 92 -14.33 4.74 -11.19
N VAL A 93 -13.30 4.84 -12.03
CA VAL A 93 -12.42 6.02 -12.14
C VAL A 93 -13.22 7.27 -12.49
N ALA A 94 -14.15 7.18 -13.44
CA ALA A 94 -15.02 8.29 -13.81
C ALA A 94 -15.92 8.74 -12.64
N ALA A 95 -16.47 7.81 -11.87
CA ALA A 95 -17.30 8.12 -10.71
C ALA A 95 -16.52 8.87 -9.61
N TYR A 96 -15.29 8.48 -9.31
CA TYR A 96 -14.42 9.20 -8.36
C TYR A 96 -14.10 10.62 -8.88
N ARG A 97 -13.73 10.74 -10.16
CA ARG A 97 -13.39 12.04 -10.77
C ARG A 97 -14.59 12.99 -10.81
N ALA A 98 -15.79 12.47 -11.04
CA ALA A 98 -17.02 13.27 -10.99
C ALA A 98 -17.28 13.89 -9.60
N ASN A 99 -16.68 13.33 -8.55
CA ASN A 99 -16.73 13.84 -7.18
C ASN A 99 -15.43 14.57 -6.77
N GLY A 100 -14.58 14.94 -7.72
CA GLY A 100 -13.35 15.69 -7.47
C GLY A 100 -12.21 14.87 -6.87
N ILE A 101 -12.31 13.54 -6.85
CA ILE A 101 -11.27 12.65 -6.33
C ILE A 101 -10.48 12.07 -7.50
N SER A 102 -9.18 12.32 -7.51
CA SER A 102 -8.26 11.71 -8.47
C SER A 102 -8.18 10.21 -8.26
N MET A 103 -8.23 9.44 -9.34
CA MET A 103 -7.94 8.00 -9.30
C MET A 103 -7.19 7.58 -10.57
N THR A 104 -6.15 6.78 -10.39
CA THR A 104 -5.26 6.30 -11.45
C THR A 104 -5.10 4.78 -11.30
N ALA A 105 -5.57 4.04 -12.31
CA ALA A 105 -5.28 2.62 -12.45
C ALA A 105 -3.87 2.44 -13.03
N ARG A 106 -3.16 1.41 -12.59
CA ARG A 106 -1.78 1.12 -12.98
C ARG A 106 -1.64 -0.30 -13.51
N ASP A 107 -0.77 -0.48 -14.49
CA ASP A 107 -0.40 -1.80 -14.97
C ASP A 107 0.55 -2.50 -13.99
N LYS A 108 0.79 -3.79 -14.22
CA LYS A 108 1.67 -4.58 -13.36
C LYS A 108 3.10 -4.05 -13.29
N ALA A 109 3.66 -3.57 -14.41
CA ALA A 109 5.05 -3.15 -14.49
C ALA A 109 5.29 -1.88 -13.64
N THR A 110 4.36 -0.93 -13.67
CA THR A 110 4.39 0.24 -12.78
C THR A 110 4.34 -0.19 -11.31
N VAL A 111 3.47 -1.15 -10.96
CA VAL A 111 3.36 -1.65 -9.58
C VAL A 111 4.64 -2.34 -9.11
N GLU A 112 5.26 -3.16 -9.95
CA GLU A 112 6.58 -3.76 -9.67
C GLU A 112 7.65 -2.68 -9.43
N GLY A 113 7.58 -1.57 -10.17
CA GLY A 113 8.47 -0.42 -10.01
C GLY A 113 8.47 0.19 -8.61
N PHE A 114 7.33 0.21 -7.92
CA PHE A 114 7.22 0.75 -6.55
C PHE A 114 8.04 -0.02 -5.50
N PHE A 115 8.42 -1.26 -5.81
CA PHE A 115 9.21 -2.13 -4.92
C PHE A 115 10.70 -2.12 -5.25
N ARG A 116 11.19 -1.15 -6.05
CA ARG A 116 12.61 -1.06 -6.42
C ARG A 116 13.53 -1.10 -5.19
N GLY A 117 14.57 -1.94 -5.24
CA GLY A 117 15.52 -2.10 -4.13
C GLY A 117 15.01 -2.93 -2.95
N LEU A 118 13.80 -3.49 -3.04
CA LEU A 118 13.25 -4.47 -2.09
C LEU A 118 13.20 -5.86 -2.73
N GLU A 119 13.14 -6.89 -1.89
CA GLU A 119 12.94 -8.28 -2.29
C GLU A 119 11.45 -8.61 -2.29
N ILE A 120 10.83 -8.61 -3.47
CA ILE A 120 9.41 -9.00 -3.60
C ILE A 120 9.27 -10.48 -3.21
N LEU A 121 8.36 -10.75 -2.27
CA LEU A 121 8.08 -12.10 -1.79
C LEU A 121 7.17 -12.84 -2.78
N ASP A 122 7.26 -14.17 -2.80
CA ASP A 122 6.32 -15.04 -3.53
C ASP A 122 4.87 -14.72 -3.10
N PRO A 123 3.89 -14.70 -4.04
CA PRO A 123 3.95 -15.00 -5.48
C PRO A 123 4.33 -13.82 -6.39
N GLY A 124 4.88 -12.74 -5.83
CA GLY A 124 5.18 -11.51 -6.56
C GLY A 124 4.00 -10.54 -6.61
N VAL A 125 3.96 -9.72 -7.67
CA VAL A 125 2.83 -8.82 -7.95
C VAL A 125 1.74 -9.60 -8.69
N VAL A 126 0.62 -9.84 -8.02
CA VAL A 126 -0.54 -10.57 -8.53
C VAL A 126 -1.83 -9.85 -8.16
N LEU A 127 -2.95 -10.20 -8.81
CA LEU A 127 -4.25 -9.71 -8.36
C LEU A 127 -4.46 -10.10 -6.89
N VAL A 128 -5.06 -9.23 -6.10
CA VAL A 128 -5.15 -9.43 -4.64
C VAL A 128 -5.83 -10.74 -4.24
N HIS A 129 -6.83 -11.22 -5.01
CA HIS A 129 -7.50 -12.51 -4.76
C HIS A 129 -6.59 -13.73 -5.04
N ARG A 130 -5.44 -13.54 -5.68
CA ARG A 130 -4.43 -14.60 -5.93
C ARG A 130 -3.25 -14.57 -4.96
N TRP A 131 -3.21 -13.60 -4.04
CA TRP A 131 -2.10 -13.49 -3.09
C TRP A 131 -2.37 -14.38 -1.87
N HIS A 132 -1.73 -15.56 -1.84
CA HIS A 132 -1.95 -16.60 -0.83
C HIS A 132 -3.46 -16.87 -0.53
N PRO A 133 -4.24 -17.29 -1.54
CA PRO A 133 -5.69 -17.38 -1.44
C PRO A 133 -6.15 -18.49 -0.48
N ASP A 134 -7.24 -18.22 0.22
CA ASP A 134 -8.10 -19.26 0.80
C ASP A 134 -9.13 -19.75 -0.24
N GLU A 135 -10.03 -20.65 0.18
CA GLU A 135 -11.05 -21.24 -0.71
C GLU A 135 -12.00 -20.19 -1.29
N ASP A 136 -12.36 -19.17 -0.49
CA ASP A 136 -13.27 -18.10 -0.90
C ASP A 136 -12.60 -17.18 -1.93
N ALA A 137 -11.37 -16.75 -1.68
CA ALA A 137 -10.60 -15.93 -2.61
C ALA A 137 -10.34 -16.64 -3.95
N ALA A 138 -10.10 -17.96 -3.92
CA ALA A 138 -9.87 -18.77 -5.11
C ALA A 138 -11.10 -18.95 -6.01
N ALA A 139 -12.30 -18.65 -5.52
CA ALA A 139 -13.55 -18.77 -6.28
C ALA A 139 -13.79 -17.61 -7.26
N TYR A 140 -13.12 -16.47 -7.06
CA TYR A 140 -13.25 -15.29 -7.93
C TYR A 140 -12.49 -15.46 -9.26
N SER A 141 -13.04 -14.90 -10.33
CA SER A 141 -12.30 -14.75 -11.60
C SER A 141 -11.47 -13.47 -11.65
N ASP A 142 -10.49 -13.43 -12.55
CA ASP A 142 -9.58 -12.27 -12.65
C ASP A 142 -10.29 -10.95 -12.98
N ASP A 143 -11.37 -11.01 -13.77
CA ASP A 143 -12.20 -9.86 -14.12
C ASP A 143 -13.14 -9.40 -13.00
N GLU A 144 -13.14 -10.08 -11.85
CA GLU A 144 -13.82 -9.66 -10.62
C GLU A 144 -12.85 -8.98 -9.62
N SER A 145 -11.56 -8.89 -9.94
CA SER A 145 -10.53 -8.32 -9.08
C SER A 145 -9.81 -7.14 -9.76
N PHE A 146 -9.93 -5.96 -9.16
CA PHE A 146 -9.46 -4.71 -9.77
C PHE A 146 -8.18 -4.16 -9.15
N MET A 147 -7.46 -4.94 -8.34
CA MET A 147 -6.23 -4.48 -7.69
C MET A 147 -5.11 -5.49 -7.80
N TYR A 148 -3.91 -5.00 -8.10
CA TYR A 148 -2.68 -5.72 -7.79
C TYR A 148 -2.33 -5.56 -6.32
N GLY A 149 -1.72 -6.59 -5.75
CA GLY A 149 -1.13 -6.59 -4.42
C GLY A 149 0.22 -7.31 -4.42
N ALA A 150 1.13 -6.83 -3.57
CA ALA A 150 2.39 -7.50 -3.28
C ALA A 150 2.93 -7.12 -1.91
N ILE A 151 3.83 -7.98 -1.42
CA ILE A 151 4.63 -7.76 -0.22
C ILE A 151 6.10 -7.90 -0.61
N ALA A 152 6.93 -6.96 -0.15
CA ALA A 152 8.37 -7.02 -0.34
C ALA A 152 9.10 -6.78 0.98
N ARG A 153 10.28 -7.39 1.10
CA ARG A 153 11.17 -7.28 2.25
C ARG A 153 12.33 -6.33 1.94
N LYS A 154 12.66 -5.47 2.90
CA LYS A 154 13.90 -4.68 2.88
C LYS A 154 15.08 -5.61 3.19
N PRO A 155 16.11 -5.65 2.33
CA PRO A 155 17.34 -6.43 2.57
C PRO A 155 17.99 -6.10 3.91
#